data_AF-A0A357LUT6-F1
#
_entry.id   AF-A0A357LUT6-F1
#
_cell.length_a   1.000
_cell.length_b   1.000
_cell.length_c   1.000
_cell.angle_alpha   90.00
_cell.angle_beta   90.00
_cell.angle_gamma   90.00
#
_symmetry.space_group_name_H-M   'P 1'
#
loop_
_entity.id
_entity.type
_entity.pdbx_description
1 polymer ?
#
loop_
_entity_poly.entity_id
_entity_poly.type
_entity_poly.pdbx_seq_one_letter_code
_entity_poly.pdbx_strand_id
1 'polypeptide(L)' 'DTILIERLWRSLNQETVYLHALTDGFVAERVIREWITFYNTDRSHTALDKRTPDEAYFDGKELKKAA' A
#
# COMPACT_ATOMS: atom_id res chain seq x y z
N ASP A 1 2.53 3.71 13.68
CA ASP A 1 3.54 2.70 14.05
C ASP A 1 4.64 2.58 13.02
N THR A 2 5.89 2.73 13.44
CA THR A 2 7.10 2.54 12.61
C THR A 2 7.13 1.15 11.97
N ILE A 3 6.66 0.13 12.68
CA ILE A 3 6.58 -1.27 12.22
C ILE A 3 5.72 -1.42 10.95
N LEU A 4 4.63 -0.65 10.83
CA LEU A 4 3.76 -0.69 9.64
C LEU A 4 4.51 -0.17 8.40
N ILE A 5 5.22 0.95 8.56
CA ILE A 5 6.00 1.59 7.51
C ILE A 5 7.14 0.68 7.06
N GLU A 6 7.84 0.03 7.99
CA GLU A 6 8.90 -0.93 7.67
C GLU A 6 8.37 -2.15 6.91
N ARG A 7 7.20 -2.69 7.29
CA ARG A 7 6.57 -3.83 6.59
C ARG A 7 6.14 -3.44 5.18
N LEU A 8 5.55 -2.26 5.03
CA LEU A 8 5.18 -1.70 3.73
C LEU A 8 6.41 -1.59 2.84
N TRP A 9 7.47 -0.95 3.34
CA TRP A 9 8.70 -0.72 2.58
C TRP A 9 9.40 -2.03 2.18
N ARG A 10 9.41 -3.03 3.07
CA ARG A 10 9.93 -4.36 2.75
C ARG A 10 9.15 -5.02 1.61
N SER A 11 7.82 -4.97 1.66
CA SER A 11 6.96 -5.60 0.66
C SER A 11 7.08 -4.90 -0.69
N LEU A 12 7.12 -3.56 -0.70
CA LEU A 12 7.30 -2.77 -1.91
C LEU A 12 8.62 -3.09 -2.63
N ASN A 13 9.71 -3.18 -1.87
CA ASN A 13 11.01 -3.48 -2.47
C ASN A 13 11.05 -4.88 -3.09
N GLN A 14 10.44 -5.88 -2.43
CA GLN A 14 10.43 -7.26 -2.93
C GLN A 14 9.52 -7.45 -4.14
N GLU A 15 8.34 -6.85 -4.15
CA GLU A 15 7.34 -7.06 -5.21
C GLU A 15 7.50 -6.12 -6.40
N THR A 16 8.08 -4.94 -6.21
CA THR A 16 8.08 -3.90 -7.25
C THR A 16 9.49 -3.54 -7.70
N VAL A 17 10.34 -3.14 -6.76
CA VAL A 17 11.67 -2.58 -7.09
C VAL A 17 12.63 -3.65 -7.61
N TYR A 18 12.56 -4.87 -7.11
CA TYR A 18 13.38 -5.98 -7.61
C TYR A 18 12.86 -6.61 -8.91
N LEU A 19 11.58 -6.42 -9.24
CA LEU A 19 10.92 -7.03 -10.39
C LEU A 19 10.94 -6.13 -11.63
N HIS A 20 10.93 -4.82 -11.44
CA HIS A 20 11.09 -3.86 -12.52
C HIS A 20 12.50 -3.30 -12.43
N ALA A 21 13.36 -3.57 -13.40
CA ALA A 21 14.51 -2.72 -13.61
C ALA A 21 13.93 -1.34 -13.96
N LEU A 22 13.80 -0.46 -12.96
CA LEU A 22 13.18 0.87 -13.03
C LEU A 22 14.09 1.80 -13.85
N THR A 23 14.29 1.48 -15.13
CA THR A 23 15.08 2.28 -16.08
C THR A 23 14.35 3.55 -16.51
N ASP A 24 13.04 3.64 -16.25
CA ASP A 24 12.24 4.82 -16.52
C ASP A 24 11.48 5.27 -15.26
N GLY A 25 11.68 6.53 -14.88
CA GLY A 25 11.10 7.12 -13.67
C GLY A 25 9.59 7.30 -13.73
N PHE A 26 9.00 7.45 -14.92
CA PHE A 26 7.55 7.56 -15.08
C PHE A 26 6.87 6.19 -14.91
N VAL A 27 7.48 5.14 -15.46
CA VAL A 27 7.07 3.76 -15.20
C VAL A 27 7.19 3.44 -13.72
N ALA A 28 8.29 3.84 -13.07
CA ALA A 28 8.47 3.64 -11.64
C ALA A 28 7.38 4.31 -10.81
N GLU A 29 7.06 5.58 -11.09
CA GLU A 29 6.00 6.29 -10.38
C GLU A 29 4.66 5.56 -10.53
N ARG A 30 4.30 5.17 -11.76
CA ARG A 30 3.04 4.49 -12.03
C ARG A 30 2.93 3.16 -11.29
N VAL A 31 3.95 2.32 -11.37
CA VAL A 31 3.93 1.00 -10.73
C VAL A 31 3.90 1.14 -9.20
N ILE A 32 4.66 2.08 -8.64
CA ILE A 32 4.63 2.34 -7.18
C ILE A 32 3.23 2.83 -6.76
N ARG A 33 2.61 3.73 -7.54
CA ARG A 33 1.26 4.23 -7.25
C ARG A 33 0.20 3.12 -7.30
N GLU A 34 0.24 2.28 -8.33
CA GLU A 34 -0.66 1.13 -8.47
C GLU A 34 -0.44 0.14 -7.31
N TRP A 35 0.81 -0.15 -6.95
CA TRP A 35 1.14 -1.04 -5.83
C TRP A 35 0.68 -0.49 -4.47
N ILE A 36 0.88 0.80 -4.20
CA ILE A 36 0.41 1.45 -2.95
C ILE A 36 -1.12 1.39 -2.85
N THR A 37 -1.81 1.60 -3.97
CA THR A 37 -3.29 1.50 -4.01
C THR A 37 -3.72 0.09 -3.63
N PHE A 38 -3.18 -0.92 -4.32
CA PHE A 38 -3.43 -2.32 -4.02
C PHE A 38 -3.14 -2.70 -2.56
N TYR A 39 -2.01 -2.25 -2.02
CA TYR A 39 -1.61 -2.52 -0.63
C TYR A 39 -2.64 -2.00 0.38
N ASN A 40 -3.26 -0.85 0.10
CA ASN A 40 -4.20 -0.18 0.98
C ASN A 40 -5.64 -0.66 0.83
N THR A 41 -6.08 -1.04 -0.38
CA THR A 41 -7.50 -1.34 -0.66
C THR A 41 -7.81 -2.83 -0.80
N ASP A 42 -6.89 -3.63 -1.31
CA ASP A 42 -7.17 -5.02 -1.72
C ASP A 42 -6.41 -6.04 -0.88
N ARG A 43 -5.22 -5.70 -0.40
CA ARG A 43 -4.41 -6.63 0.38
C ARG A 43 -4.92 -6.72 1.82
N SER A 44 -5.52 -7.86 2.17
CA SER A 44 -5.80 -8.24 3.55
C SER A 44 -4.50 -8.50 4.33
N HIS A 45 -4.36 -7.94 5.54
CA HIS A 45 -3.19 -8.16 6.39
C HIS A 45 -3.54 -8.94 7.64
N THR A 46 -2.88 -10.06 7.91
CA THR A 46 -3.10 -10.86 9.13
C THR A 46 -2.86 -10.06 10.41
N ALA A 47 -1.90 -9.13 10.39
CA ALA A 47 -1.65 -8.21 11.50
C ALA A 47 -2.77 -7.19 11.75
N LEU A 48 -3.70 -7.05 10.79
CA LEU A 48 -4.88 -6.18 10.87
C LEU A 48 -6.17 -7.03 10.91
N ASP A 49 -6.12 -8.24 11.48
CA ASP A 49 -7.26 -9.17 11.53
C ASP A 49 -7.86 -9.49 10.14
N LYS A 50 -6.98 -9.65 9.14
CA LYS A 50 -7.34 -9.87 7.72
C LYS A 50 -8.09 -8.69 7.07
N ARG A 51 -8.10 -7.52 7.71
CA ARG A 51 -8.59 -6.28 7.10
C ARG A 51 -7.51 -5.64 6.24
N THR A 52 -7.94 -4.79 5.33
CA THR A 52 -7.05 -3.92 4.57
C THR A 52 -6.64 -2.73 5.44
N PRO A 53 -5.54 -2.02 5.12
CA PRO A 53 -5.17 -0.81 5.83
C PRO A 53 -6.27 0.26 5.75
N ASP A 54 -6.99 0.34 4.63
CA ASP A 54 -8.12 1.27 4.49
C ASP A 54 -9.22 0.93 5.50
N GLU A 55 -9.62 -0.35 5.58
CA GLU A 55 -10.59 -0.81 6.57
C GLU A 55 -10.07 -0.65 8.01
N ALA A 56 -8.81 -0.92 8.30
CA ALA A 56 -8.31 -0.86 9.67
C ALA A 56 -8.19 0.58 10.22
N TYR A 57 -7.93 1.56 9.35
CA TYR A 57 -7.63 2.94 9.76
C TYR A 57 -8.65 3.99 9.31
N PHE A 58 -9.48 3.70 8.30
CA PHE A 58 -10.41 4.65 7.68
C PHE A 58 -11.89 4.24 7.75
N ASP A 59 -12.22 3.02 8.15
CA ASP A 59 -13.60 2.51 8.34
C ASP A 59 -14.43 3.29 9.40
N GLY A 60 -13.77 4.12 10.23
CA GLY A 60 -14.42 5.10 11.12
C GLY A 60 -14.38 6.57 10.63
N LYS A 61 -13.83 6.84 9.44
CA LYS A 61 -13.65 8.19 8.85
C LYS A 61 -14.35 8.40 7.51
N GLU A 62 -15.17 7.44 7.08
CA GLU A 62 -16.10 7.52 5.94
C GLU A 62 -17.22 8.59 6.11
N LEU A 63 -17.11 9.51 7.06
CA LEU A 63 -18.03 10.66 7.20
C LEU A 63 -17.47 11.99 6.66
N LYS A 64 -16.23 12.05 6.13
CA LYS A 64 -15.67 13.33 5.62
C LYS A 64 -14.86 13.22 4.32
N LYS A 65 -15.18 12.29 3.43
CA LYS A 65 -14.71 12.34 2.02
C LYS A 65 -15.87 12.20 1.04
N ALA A 66 -16.95 12.92 1.30
CA ALA A 66 -17.95 13.31 0.31
C ALA A 66 -18.68 14.57 0.83
N ALA A 67 -18.00 15.72 0.80
CA ALA A 67 -18.58 17.05 0.96
C ALA A 67 -17.76 18.06 0.16
#